data_AF-A0A1V0UZG2-F1
#
_entry.id   AF-A0A1V0UZG2-F1
#
_cell.length_a   1.000
_cell.length_b   1.000
_cell.length_c   1.000
_cell.angle_alpha   90.00
_cell.angle_beta   90.00
_cell.angle_gamma   90.00
#
_symmetry.space_group_name_H-M   'P 1'
#
loop_
_entity.id
_entity.type
_entity.pdbx_description
1 polymer ?
#
loop_
_entity_poly.entity_id
_entity_poly.type
_entity_poly.pdbx_seq_one_letter_code
_entity_poly.pdbx_strand_id
1 'polypeptide(L)'
;MAKPITTITEPVLSEKEANEKAWAEVLAELSRNSEGLRSYIRLLQELHESGIMDTMKAALQSKEELAKVIVKEMNKPNNTNTINNLMAMAGALSMLDSDVVKKMASSVSTGFHKAREENQTEEKIGLFDLMKALKDPDINRAVRFGLNFLKGMGQSLGEKGEK
;
A
#
# COMPACT_ATOMS: atom_id res chain seq x y z
N MET A 1 1.06 10.17 68.03
CA MET A 1 1.00 10.87 66.73
C MET A 1 2.15 10.36 65.88
N ALA A 2 1.88 9.77 64.71
CA ALA A 2 2.92 9.31 63.78
C ALA A 2 3.40 10.49 62.93
N LYS A 3 4.71 10.64 62.75
CA LYS A 3 5.32 11.69 61.91
C LYS A 3 5.08 11.39 60.42
N PRO A 4 4.87 12.41 59.57
CA PRO A 4 4.61 12.20 58.16
C PRO A 4 5.88 11.71 57.45
N ILE A 5 5.70 10.73 56.55
CA ILE A 5 6.72 10.29 55.59
C ILE A 5 6.75 11.33 54.45
N THR A 6 7.87 12.04 54.31
CA THR A 6 8.02 13.17 53.36
C THR A 6 8.84 12.83 52.11
N THR A 7 9.09 11.55 51.83
CA THR A 7 9.87 11.18 50.65
C THR A 7 9.25 9.96 49.98
N ILE A 8 8.56 10.20 48.87
CA ILE A 8 8.19 9.17 47.89
C ILE A 8 9.35 9.10 46.92
N THR A 9 10.17 8.06 47.02
CA THR A 9 11.20 7.78 46.01
C THR A 9 10.59 6.84 44.99
N GLU A 10 10.33 7.32 43.78
CA GLU A 10 10.00 6.41 42.67
C GLU A 10 11.17 5.42 42.49
N PRO A 11 10.91 4.10 42.45
CA PRO A 11 11.96 3.14 42.19
C PRO A 11 12.47 3.37 40.77
N VAL A 12 13.70 3.87 40.67
CA VAL A 12 14.43 3.95 39.39
C VAL A 12 14.69 2.52 38.96
N LEU A 13 13.92 2.05 37.98
CA LEU A 13 14.09 0.72 37.37
C LEU A 13 15.56 0.59 36.96
N SER A 14 16.23 -0.44 37.49
CA SER A 14 17.57 -0.79 37.03
C SER A 14 17.51 -1.16 35.55
N GLU A 15 18.54 -0.85 34.76
CA GLU A 15 18.59 -1.19 33.31
C GLU A 15 18.29 -2.68 33.06
N LYS A 16 18.62 -3.55 34.01
CA LYS A 16 18.31 -4.98 33.96
C LYS A 16 16.80 -5.26 34.06
N GLU A 17 16.11 -4.59 34.98
CA GLU A 17 14.66 -4.77 35.20
C GLU A 17 13.83 -4.14 34.07
N ALA A 18 14.34 -3.04 33.49
CA ALA A 18 13.73 -2.44 32.29
C ALA A 18 13.85 -3.34 31.06
N ASN A 19 15.03 -3.96 30.85
CA ASN A 19 15.24 -4.92 29.77
C ASN A 19 14.36 -6.16 29.95
N GLU A 20 14.27 -6.74 31.15
CA GLU A 20 13.43 -7.92 31.40
C GLU A 20 11.95 -7.64 31.13
N LYS A 21 11.44 -6.46 31.50
CA LYS A 21 10.07 -6.05 31.17
C LYS A 21 9.85 -5.88 29.67
N ALA A 22 10.78 -5.21 28.97
CA ALA A 22 10.69 -5.01 27.52
C ALA A 22 10.66 -6.36 26.78
N TRP A 23 11.49 -7.32 27.20
CA TRP A 23 11.50 -8.67 26.64
C TRP A 23 10.19 -9.41 26.91
N ALA A 24 9.65 -9.32 28.12
CA ALA A 24 8.38 -9.95 28.47
C ALA A 24 7.20 -9.38 27.66
N GLU A 25 7.20 -8.07 27.42
CA GLU A 25 6.18 -7.37 26.63
C GLU A 25 6.24 -7.77 25.15
N VAL A 26 7.44 -7.79 24.56
CA VAL A 26 7.65 -8.28 23.19
C VAL A 26 7.23 -9.75 23.04
N LEU A 27 7.56 -10.62 24.00
CA LEU A 27 7.10 -12.01 23.99
C LEU A 27 5.57 -12.13 24.08
N ALA A 28 4.93 -11.29 24.88
CA ALA A 28 3.48 -11.27 25.03
C ALA A 28 2.78 -10.84 23.71
N GLU A 29 3.32 -9.82 23.03
CA GLU A 29 2.80 -9.37 21.73
C GLU A 29 3.00 -10.42 20.63
N LEU A 30 4.19 -11.01 20.56
CA LEU A 30 4.51 -12.05 19.57
C LEU A 30 3.69 -13.33 19.77
N SER A 31 3.43 -13.72 21.02
CA SER A 31 2.61 -14.90 21.33
C SER A 31 1.13 -14.66 20.98
N ARG A 32 0.61 -13.45 21.21
CA ARG A 32 -0.74 -13.05 20.84
C ARG A 32 -0.97 -12.99 19.32
N ASN A 33 0.09 -12.71 18.54
CA ASN A 33 0.05 -12.64 17.08
C ASN A 33 0.90 -13.72 16.40
N SER A 34 0.97 -14.90 17.00
CA SER A 34 1.84 -15.99 16.57
C SER A 34 1.55 -16.51 15.15
N GLU A 35 0.30 -16.43 14.69
CA GLU A 35 -0.10 -16.81 13.33
C GLU A 35 0.35 -15.78 12.29
N GLY A 36 0.14 -14.48 12.55
CA GLY A 36 0.61 -13.40 11.68
C GLY A 36 2.13 -13.41 11.54
N LEU A 37 2.85 -13.57 12.65
CA LEU A 37 4.31 -13.68 12.66
C LEU A 37 4.81 -14.86 11.83
N ARG A 38 4.16 -16.04 11.95
CA ARG A 38 4.51 -17.22 11.15
C ARG A 38 4.31 -16.99 9.65
N SER A 39 3.30 -16.21 9.27
CA SER A 39 3.05 -15.83 7.89
C SER A 39 4.12 -14.87 7.36
N TYR A 40 4.55 -13.88 8.15
CA TYR A 40 5.66 -13.01 7.76
C TYR A 40 6.98 -13.76 7.63
N ILE A 41 7.28 -14.68 8.56
CA ILE A 41 8.48 -15.52 8.48
C ILE A 41 8.45 -16.37 7.21
N ARG A 42 7.30 -16.97 6.87
CA ARG A 42 7.15 -17.74 5.62
C ARG A 42 7.32 -16.88 4.38
N LEU A 43 6.76 -15.68 4.35
CA LEU A 43 6.95 -14.74 3.25
C LEU A 43 8.45 -14.37 3.09
N LEU A 44 9.13 -14.05 4.19
CA LEU A 44 10.56 -13.75 4.17
C LEU A 44 11.39 -14.95 3.68
N GLN A 45 10.97 -16.16 4.05
CA GLN A 45 11.60 -17.39 3.60
C GLN A 45 11.40 -17.63 2.10
N GLU A 46 10.17 -17.47 1.58
CA GLU A 46 9.89 -17.56 0.14
C GLU A 46 10.64 -16.50 -0.67
N LEU A 47 10.75 -15.27 -0.15
CA LEU A 47 11.55 -14.20 -0.76
C LEU A 47 13.06 -14.51 -0.76
N HIS A 48 13.53 -15.24 0.24
CA HIS A 48 14.91 -15.69 0.28
C HIS A 48 15.14 -16.85 -0.69
N GLU A 49 14.29 -17.88 -0.68
CA GLU A 49 14.38 -19.06 -1.54
C GLU A 49 14.21 -18.73 -3.04
N SER A 50 13.42 -17.70 -3.36
CA SER A 50 13.26 -17.19 -4.73
C SER A 50 14.45 -16.37 -5.23
N GLY A 51 15.48 -16.13 -4.40
CA GLY A 51 16.66 -15.35 -4.77
C GLY A 51 16.41 -13.84 -4.87
N ILE A 52 15.20 -13.36 -4.59
CA ILE A 52 14.85 -11.93 -4.58
C ILE A 52 15.71 -11.21 -3.52
N MET A 53 15.84 -11.81 -2.34
CA MET A 53 16.64 -11.23 -1.26
C MET A 53 18.12 -11.10 -1.63
N ASP A 54 18.66 -12.07 -2.35
CA ASP A 54 20.07 -12.04 -2.80
C ASP A 54 20.26 -11.05 -3.94
N THR A 55 19.28 -10.92 -4.82
CA THR A 55 19.25 -9.87 -5.86
C THR A 55 19.24 -8.48 -5.23
N MET A 56 18.40 -8.27 -4.21
CA MET A 56 18.36 -7.00 -3.47
C MET A 56 19.69 -6.72 -2.75
N LYS A 57 20.29 -7.71 -2.10
CA LYS A 57 21.61 -7.57 -1.47
C LYS A 57 22.70 -7.24 -2.48
N ALA A 58 22.76 -7.95 -3.61
CA ALA A 58 23.72 -7.69 -4.67
C ALA A 58 23.53 -6.28 -5.25
N ALA A 59 22.29 -5.83 -5.40
CA ALA A 59 21.98 -4.47 -5.84
C ALA A 59 22.44 -3.40 -4.83
N LEU A 60 22.23 -3.64 -3.52
CA LEU A 60 22.67 -2.75 -2.45
C LEU A 60 24.20 -2.69 -2.32
N GLN A 61 24.88 -3.83 -2.45
CA GLN A 61 26.34 -3.90 -2.44
C GLN A 61 26.94 -3.18 -3.65
N SER A 62 26.29 -3.28 -4.81
CA SER A 62 26.75 -2.71 -6.08
C SER A 62 26.13 -1.34 -6.37
N LYS A 63 25.64 -0.61 -5.36
CA LYS A 63 24.88 0.64 -5.51
C LYS A 63 25.56 1.67 -6.41
N GLU A 64 26.88 1.84 -6.29
CA GLU A 64 27.64 2.84 -7.05
C GLU A 64 27.85 2.41 -8.51
N GLU A 65 28.10 1.13 -8.76
CA GLU A 65 28.28 0.60 -10.11
C GLU A 65 26.96 0.54 -10.86
N LEU A 66 25.89 0.09 -10.20
CA LEU A 66 24.54 0.10 -10.76
C LEU A 66 24.06 1.52 -11.05
N ALA A 67 24.30 2.47 -10.14
CA ALA A 67 23.98 3.88 -10.38
C ALA A 67 24.73 4.42 -11.61
N LYS A 68 26.02 4.12 -11.76
CA LYS A 68 26.82 4.50 -12.93
C LYS A 68 26.25 3.91 -14.23
N VAL A 69 25.86 2.64 -14.23
CA VAL A 69 25.26 1.98 -15.40
C VAL A 69 23.92 2.61 -15.74
N ILE A 70 23.04 2.84 -14.77
CA ILE A 70 21.73 3.48 -14.97
C ILE A 70 21.90 4.90 -15.54
N VAL A 71 22.77 5.72 -14.94
CA VAL A 71 23.03 7.09 -15.42
C VAL A 71 23.63 7.10 -16.83
N LYS A 72 24.56 6.18 -17.12
CA LYS A 72 25.15 6.05 -18.45
C LYS A 72 24.11 5.62 -19.50
N GLU A 73 23.20 4.71 -19.12
CA GLU A 73 22.14 4.22 -20.00
C GLU A 73 21.07 5.28 -20.23
N MET A 74 20.72 6.05 -19.20
CA MET A 74 19.80 7.19 -19.30
C MET A 74 20.36 8.31 -20.19
N ASN A 75 21.67 8.57 -20.13
CA ASN A 75 22.31 9.59 -20.97
C ASN A 75 22.50 9.17 -22.44
N LYS A 76 22.13 7.94 -22.83
CA LYS A 76 22.16 7.56 -24.25
C LYS A 76 21.03 8.27 -25.01
N PRO A 77 21.31 8.84 -26.21
CA PRO A 77 20.29 9.53 -27.01
C PRO A 77 19.12 8.63 -27.44
N ASN A 78 19.29 7.31 -27.44
CA ASN A 78 18.22 6.35 -27.72
C ASN A 78 17.19 6.23 -26.57
N ASN A 79 17.52 6.69 -25.36
CA ASN A 79 16.70 6.53 -24.16
C ASN A 79 15.97 7.82 -23.75
N THR A 80 16.16 8.92 -24.49
CA THR A 80 15.51 10.20 -24.24
C THR A 80 13.98 10.08 -24.28
N ASN A 81 13.42 9.23 -25.15
CA ASN A 81 11.98 8.96 -25.19
C ASN A 81 11.48 8.28 -23.91
N THR A 82 12.23 7.32 -23.37
CA THR A 82 11.89 6.65 -22.11
C THR A 82 11.89 7.62 -20.94
N ILE A 83 12.88 8.53 -20.89
CA ILE A 83 12.98 9.57 -19.87
C ILE A 83 11.82 10.56 -20.00
N ASN A 84 11.50 11.00 -21.22
CA ASN A 84 10.36 11.88 -21.47
C ASN A 84 9.03 11.24 -21.07
N ASN A 85 8.84 9.96 -21.38
CA ASN A 85 7.64 9.23 -20.97
C ASN A 85 7.56 9.07 -19.45
N LEU A 86 8.67 8.75 -18.78
CA LEU A 86 8.73 8.67 -17.32
C LEU A 86 8.43 10.02 -16.66
N MET A 87 8.98 11.12 -17.19
CA MET A 87 8.69 12.47 -16.70
C MET A 87 7.24 12.87 -16.97
N ALA A 88 6.68 12.51 -18.14
CA ALA A 88 5.27 12.75 -18.46
C ALA A 88 4.34 11.95 -17.53
N MET A 89 4.68 10.70 -17.23
CA MET A 89 3.96 9.87 -16.26
C MET A 89 4.07 10.46 -14.85
N ALA A 90 5.27 10.87 -14.41
CA ALA A 90 5.46 11.52 -13.12
C ALA A 90 4.68 12.84 -13.02
N GLY A 91 4.69 13.64 -14.09
CA GLY A 91 3.90 14.86 -14.21
C GLY A 91 2.39 14.57 -14.11
N ALA A 92 1.89 13.61 -14.88
CA ALA A 92 0.49 13.20 -14.83
C ALA A 92 0.09 12.69 -13.43
N LEU A 93 0.94 11.89 -12.79
CA LEU A 93 0.74 11.42 -11.41
C LEU A 93 0.75 12.58 -10.40
N SER A 94 1.60 13.59 -10.60
CA SER A 94 1.66 14.77 -9.73
C SER A 94 0.45 15.70 -9.86
N MET A 95 -0.22 15.68 -11.00
CA MET A 95 -1.46 16.42 -11.23
C MET A 95 -2.69 15.74 -10.60
N LEU A 96 -2.55 14.48 -10.15
CA LEU A 96 -3.61 13.81 -9.43
C LEU A 96 -3.79 14.46 -8.06
N ASP A 97 -5.02 14.84 -7.75
CA ASP A 97 -5.39 15.33 -6.45
C ASP A 97 -5.21 14.22 -5.39
N SER A 98 -4.37 14.49 -4.39
CA SER A 98 -4.07 13.56 -3.28
C SER A 98 -5.33 13.11 -2.54
N ASP A 99 -6.33 13.97 -2.41
CA ASP A 99 -7.60 13.63 -1.76
C ASP A 99 -8.43 12.67 -2.62
N VAL A 100 -8.41 12.83 -3.94
CA VAL A 100 -9.07 11.91 -4.88
C VAL A 100 -8.41 10.54 -4.85
N VAL A 101 -7.06 10.50 -4.88
CA VAL A 101 -6.29 9.25 -4.80
C VAL A 101 -6.57 8.53 -3.47
N LYS A 102 -6.51 9.26 -2.35
CA LYS A 102 -6.77 8.72 -1.01
C LYS A 102 -8.20 8.17 -0.89
N LYS A 103 -9.18 8.88 -1.42
CA LYS A 103 -10.58 8.46 -1.42
C LYS A 103 -10.83 7.25 -2.32
N MET A 104 -10.18 7.16 -3.47
CA MET A 104 -10.25 5.96 -4.31
C MET A 104 -9.62 4.76 -3.62
N ALA A 105 -8.42 4.91 -3.07
CA ALA A 105 -7.74 3.83 -2.36
C ALA A 105 -8.57 3.30 -1.17
N SER A 106 -9.16 4.19 -0.37
CA SER A 106 -10.04 3.79 0.73
C SER A 106 -11.35 3.15 0.25
N SER A 107 -11.92 3.62 -0.86
CA SER A 107 -13.12 3.04 -1.47
C SER A 107 -12.87 1.64 -2.02
N VAL A 108 -11.71 1.41 -2.66
CA VAL A 108 -11.29 0.10 -3.15
C VAL A 108 -11.07 -0.87 -1.98
N SER A 109 -10.38 -0.44 -0.93
CA SER A 109 -10.19 -1.25 0.28
C SER A 109 -11.53 -1.65 0.91
N THR A 110 -12.43 -0.69 1.09
CA THR A 110 -13.80 -0.94 1.58
C THR A 110 -14.55 -1.93 0.69
N GLY A 111 -14.42 -1.80 -0.63
CA GLY A 111 -15.01 -2.72 -1.60
C GLY A 111 -14.49 -4.16 -1.46
N PHE A 112 -13.19 -4.34 -1.27
CA PHE A 112 -12.60 -5.67 -1.00
C PHE A 112 -13.11 -6.28 0.31
N HIS A 113 -13.24 -5.46 1.37
CA HIS A 113 -13.81 -5.93 2.64
C HIS A 113 -15.25 -6.40 2.49
N LYS A 114 -16.13 -5.57 1.89
CA LYS A 114 -17.53 -5.94 1.63
C LYS A 114 -17.65 -7.17 0.73
N ALA A 115 -16.86 -7.26 -0.34
CA ALA A 115 -16.88 -8.42 -1.22
C ALA A 115 -16.47 -9.71 -0.48
N ARG A 116 -15.55 -9.65 0.49
CA ARG A 116 -15.19 -10.81 1.32
C ARG A 116 -16.29 -11.21 2.31
N GLU A 117 -17.03 -10.24 2.82
CA GLU A 117 -18.18 -10.48 3.71
C GLU A 117 -19.37 -11.07 2.96
N GLU A 118 -19.64 -10.62 1.73
CA GLU A 118 -20.79 -11.06 0.92
C GLU A 118 -20.53 -12.30 0.06
N ASN A 119 -19.28 -12.69 -0.23
CA ASN A 119 -18.94 -13.92 -0.98
C ASN A 119 -19.18 -15.23 -0.21
N GLN A 120 -20.04 -15.22 0.81
CA GLN A 120 -20.49 -16.42 1.51
C GLN A 120 -21.65 -17.14 0.80
N THR A 121 -22.17 -16.58 -0.30
CA THR A 121 -23.25 -17.18 -1.10
C THR A 121 -22.76 -17.54 -2.51
N GLU A 122 -22.91 -18.81 -2.92
CA GLU A 122 -22.58 -19.31 -4.26
C GLU A 122 -23.61 -18.93 -5.35
N GLU A 123 -24.55 -18.03 -5.06
CA GLU A 123 -25.63 -17.69 -5.99
C GLU A 123 -25.13 -16.85 -7.17
N LYS A 124 -25.46 -17.32 -8.37
CA LYS A 124 -25.15 -16.60 -9.62
C LYS A 124 -26.06 -15.40 -9.77
N ILE A 125 -25.48 -14.24 -10.05
CA ILE A 125 -26.24 -13.02 -10.34
C ILE A 125 -26.96 -13.17 -11.70
N GLY A 126 -28.29 -13.05 -11.70
CA GLY A 126 -29.11 -13.03 -12.91
C GLY A 126 -29.24 -11.64 -13.55
N LEU A 127 -29.77 -11.56 -14.77
CA LEU A 127 -30.03 -10.29 -15.47
C LEU A 127 -31.00 -9.36 -14.71
N PHE A 128 -31.98 -9.94 -14.02
CA PHE A 128 -32.93 -9.19 -13.19
C PHE A 128 -32.25 -8.59 -11.96
N ASP A 129 -31.36 -9.36 -11.32
CA ASP A 129 -30.59 -8.92 -10.16
C ASP A 129 -29.59 -7.83 -10.52
N LEU A 130 -29.00 -7.86 -11.72
CA LEU A 130 -28.20 -6.76 -12.25
C LEU A 130 -29.03 -5.48 -12.41
N MET A 131 -30.25 -5.59 -12.94
CA MET A 131 -31.15 -4.44 -13.07
C MET A 131 -31.54 -3.87 -11.70
N LYS A 132 -31.75 -4.74 -10.70
CA LYS A 132 -32.00 -4.35 -9.32
C LYS A 132 -30.76 -3.69 -8.69
N ALA A 133 -29.57 -4.22 -8.94
CA ALA A 133 -28.30 -3.67 -8.49
C ALA A 133 -28.05 -2.28 -9.07
N LEU A 134 -28.39 -2.02 -10.34
CA LEU A 134 -28.27 -0.68 -10.93
C LEU A 134 -29.23 0.36 -10.31
N LYS A 135 -30.29 -0.07 -9.63
CA LYS A 135 -31.18 0.81 -8.86
C LYS A 135 -30.65 1.11 -7.47
N ASP A 136 -29.70 0.32 -6.97
CA ASP A 136 -29.02 0.61 -5.71
C ASP A 136 -28.23 1.93 -5.83
N PRO A 137 -28.39 2.87 -4.88
CA PRO A 137 -27.78 4.20 -4.98
C PRO A 137 -26.25 4.18 -4.97
N ASP A 138 -25.62 3.21 -4.30
CA ASP A 138 -24.16 3.11 -4.19
C ASP A 138 -23.56 2.51 -5.46
N ILE A 139 -24.17 1.44 -5.98
CA ILE A 139 -23.78 0.83 -7.27
C ILE A 139 -23.99 1.83 -8.42
N ASN A 140 -25.14 2.52 -8.44
CA ASN A 140 -25.45 3.52 -9.45
C ASN A 140 -24.42 4.66 -9.46
N ARG A 141 -23.99 5.12 -8.28
CA ARG A 141 -22.95 6.15 -8.16
C ARG A 141 -21.62 5.71 -8.79
N ALA A 142 -21.19 4.48 -8.55
CA ALA A 142 -19.97 3.93 -9.13
C ALA A 142 -20.07 3.80 -10.66
N VAL A 143 -21.19 3.27 -11.17
CA VAL A 143 -21.44 3.13 -12.61
C VAL A 143 -21.49 4.50 -13.29
N ARG A 144 -22.20 5.48 -12.72
CA ARG A 144 -22.24 6.85 -13.25
C ARG A 144 -20.88 7.52 -13.24
N PHE A 145 -20.09 7.32 -12.19
CA PHE A 145 -18.71 7.80 -12.15
C PHE A 145 -17.89 7.21 -13.30
N GLY A 146 -17.93 5.89 -13.49
CA GLY A 146 -17.22 5.22 -14.58
C GLY A 146 -17.64 5.75 -15.96
N LEU A 147 -18.95 5.89 -16.21
CA LEU A 147 -19.45 6.42 -17.48
C LEU A 147 -19.01 7.87 -17.73
N ASN A 148 -19.05 8.72 -16.69
CA ASN A 148 -18.61 10.12 -16.81
C ASN A 148 -17.09 10.23 -17.00
N PHE A 149 -16.32 9.38 -16.32
CA PHE A 149 -14.88 9.28 -16.51
C PHE A 149 -14.53 8.87 -17.95
N LEU A 150 -15.16 7.82 -18.46
CA LEU A 150 -14.97 7.36 -19.84
C LEU A 150 -15.37 8.44 -20.85
N LYS A 151 -16.47 9.16 -20.60
CA LYS A 151 -16.90 10.29 -21.43
C LYS A 151 -15.86 11.42 -21.45
N GLY A 152 -15.34 11.83 -20.28
CA GLY A 152 -14.32 12.88 -20.18
C GLY A 152 -13.00 12.47 -20.83
N MET A 153 -12.57 11.22 -20.64
CA MET A 153 -11.40 10.67 -21.31
C MET A 153 -11.57 10.67 -22.83
N GLY A 154 -12.73 10.22 -23.33
CA GLY A 154 -13.03 10.21 -24.77
C GLY A 154 -13.07 11.62 -25.38
N GLN A 155 -13.51 12.64 -24.62
CA GLN A 155 -13.48 14.04 -25.06
C GLN A 155 -12.04 14.55 -25.17
N SER A 156 -11.20 14.30 -24.17
CA SER A 156 -9.79 14.70 -24.19
C SER A 156 -8.97 14.00 -25.28
N LEU A 157 -9.26 12.73 -25.57
CA LEU A 157 -8.59 11.98 -26.65
C LEU A 157 -9.14 12.33 -28.04
N GLY A 158 -10.41 12.79 -28.11
CA GLY A 158 -11.10 13.16 -29.34
C GLY A 158 -10.84 14.61 -29.78
N GLU A 159 -10.36 15.47 -28.89
CA GLU A 159 -9.80 16.77 -29.23
C GLU A 159 -8.51 16.55 -30.05
N LYS A 160 -8.65 16.47 -31.38
CA LYS A 160 -7.52 16.64 -32.29
C LYS A 160 -6.82 17.93 -31.90
N GLY A 161 -5.53 17.84 -31.57
CA GLY A 161 -4.68 18.98 -31.26
C GLY A 161 -4.89 20.11 -32.27
N GLU A 162 -5.55 21.19 -31.84
CA GLU A 162 -5.44 22.46 -32.52
C GLU A 162 -4.13 23.11 -32.09
N LYS A 163 -3.13 22.92 -32.97
CA LYS A 163 -1.85 23.64 -33.11
C LYS A 163 -0.77 23.41 -32.06
#